data_AF-A0A924XS83-F1
#
_entry.id   AF-A0A924XS83-F1
#
_cell.length_a   1.000
_cell.length_b   1.000
_cell.length_c   1.000
_cell.angle_alpha   90.00
_cell.angle_beta   90.00
_cell.angle_gamma   90.00
#
_symmetry.space_group_name_H-M   'P 1'
#
loop_
_entity.id
_entity.type
_entity.pdbx_description
1 polymer ?
#
loop_
_entity_poly.entity_id
_entity_poly.type
_entity_poly.pdbx_seq_one_letter_code
_entity_poly.pdbx_strand_id
1 'polypeptide(L)'
;MARRGRGAVTNPAVRYDRRATVSVEDGWAPVADVAELPPLPTVLTRDNSRSAISWNGSPDIGFDRAVNPYRGCEHGCVYCYARPTHAYLGFSPGLEFETQIVFKPDVAALLERELRKPGYVAQPLALGSNTDPYQPVDRTLRLTRSVLEVLERFNHPVSIVTKSAGVLRDLDILGRMAARGLVRVWLSVSTLDPMLARRMEP
;
A
#
# COMPACT_ATOMS: atom_id res chain seq x y z
N MET A 1 13.37 -3.65 19.58
CA MET A 1 14.29 -2.54 19.22
C MET A 1 13.96 -2.03 17.83
N ALA A 2 14.17 -0.74 17.57
CA ALA A 2 13.95 -0.15 16.25
C ALA A 2 14.94 -0.71 15.22
N ARG A 3 14.44 -1.12 14.05
CA ARG A 3 15.26 -1.57 12.92
C ARG A 3 15.42 -0.42 11.93
N ARG A 4 16.61 -0.25 11.35
CA ARG A 4 16.85 0.79 10.34
C ARG A 4 15.94 0.56 9.12
N GLY A 5 15.29 1.61 8.62
CA GLY A 5 14.39 1.55 7.47
C GLY A 5 13.03 0.90 7.75
N ARG A 6 12.63 0.81 9.03
CA ARG A 6 11.40 0.18 9.50
C ARG A 6 10.72 1.08 10.52
N GLY A 7 9.42 1.31 10.38
CA GLY A 7 8.69 2.26 11.23
C GLY A 7 8.00 1.60 12.40
N ALA A 8 7.58 0.35 12.26
CA ALA A 8 7.11 -0.41 13.41
C ALA A 8 8.29 -0.92 14.24
N VAL A 9 8.26 -0.65 15.55
CA VAL A 9 9.25 -1.18 16.51
C VAL A 9 8.77 -2.44 17.23
N THR A 10 7.49 -2.79 17.05
CA THR A 10 6.82 -3.96 17.61
C THR A 10 6.13 -4.78 16.52
N ASN A 11 5.85 -6.05 16.83
CA ASN A 11 5.05 -6.94 15.97
C ASN A 11 3.94 -7.60 16.82
N PRO A 12 2.86 -6.85 17.16
CA PRO A 12 1.80 -7.38 18.02
C PRO A 12 1.08 -8.56 17.36
N ALA A 13 0.50 -9.45 18.15
CA ALA A 13 -0.29 -10.56 17.64
C ALA A 13 -1.49 -10.08 16.79
N VAL A 14 -1.92 -10.92 15.85
CA VAL A 14 -3.08 -10.65 15.01
C VAL A 14 -4.33 -10.70 15.88
N ARG A 15 -5.14 -9.63 15.87
CA ARG A 15 -6.37 -9.51 16.68
C ARG A 15 -7.43 -10.60 16.43
N TYR A 16 -7.31 -11.36 15.35
CA TYR A 16 -8.25 -12.43 14.98
C TYR A 16 -7.71 -13.83 15.28
N ASP A 17 -6.45 -13.95 15.70
CA ASP A 17 -5.87 -15.23 16.06
C ASP A 17 -6.42 -15.72 17.39
N ARG A 18 -6.69 -17.04 17.47
CA ARG A 18 -7.15 -17.67 18.72
C ARG A 18 -6.06 -17.76 19.78
N ARG A 19 -4.80 -17.66 19.38
CA ARG A 19 -3.63 -17.81 20.24
C ARG A 19 -2.66 -16.68 19.92
N ALA A 20 -2.04 -16.13 20.95
CA ALA A 20 -0.97 -15.15 20.82
C ALA A 20 0.32 -15.73 21.40
N THR A 21 1.44 -15.37 20.81
CA THR A 21 2.78 -15.65 21.33
C THR A 21 3.28 -14.46 22.13
N VAL A 22 3.87 -14.71 23.29
CA VAL A 22 4.54 -13.69 24.10
C VAL A 22 6.01 -14.09 24.23
N SER A 23 6.91 -13.16 23.97
CA SER A 23 8.32 -13.35 24.25
C SER A 23 8.53 -13.32 25.75
N VAL A 24 9.12 -14.39 26.29
CA VAL A 24 9.51 -14.51 27.69
C VAL A 24 11.02 -14.67 27.77
N GLU A 25 11.63 -14.11 28.80
CA GLU A 25 13.04 -14.36 29.08
C GLU A 25 13.18 -15.80 29.57
N ASP A 26 13.91 -16.61 28.82
CA ASP A 26 14.11 -18.04 29.07
C ASP A 26 15.47 -18.35 29.72
N GLY A 27 16.24 -17.31 30.07
CA GLY A 27 17.57 -17.41 30.67
C GLY A 27 18.70 -17.67 29.66
N TRP A 28 18.40 -17.69 28.36
CA TRP A 28 19.42 -17.82 27.31
C TRP A 28 20.02 -16.44 27.01
N ALA A 29 21.34 -16.41 26.80
CA ALA A 29 22.02 -15.18 26.39
C ALA A 29 21.46 -14.71 25.03
N PRO A 30 21.24 -13.40 24.83
CA PRO A 30 20.83 -12.87 23.54
C PRO A 30 21.80 -13.32 22.44
N VAL A 31 21.27 -13.98 21.40
CA VAL A 31 22.09 -14.66 20.37
C VAL A 31 22.85 -13.65 19.48
N ALA A 32 22.44 -12.39 19.46
CA ALA A 32 23.15 -11.23 18.90
C ALA A 32 22.42 -9.94 19.29
N ASP A 33 23.11 -8.80 19.23
CA ASP A 33 22.45 -7.50 19.31
C ASP A 33 21.55 -7.30 18.07
N VAL A 34 20.32 -6.80 18.24
CA VAL A 34 19.37 -6.64 17.12
C VAL A 34 19.93 -5.71 16.03
N ALA A 35 20.86 -4.83 16.40
CA ALA A 35 21.59 -3.94 15.50
C ALA A 35 22.58 -4.68 14.56
N GLU A 36 23.03 -5.88 14.93
CA GLU A 36 23.99 -6.69 14.17
C GLU A 36 23.30 -7.68 13.21
N LEU A 37 21.98 -7.84 13.33
CA LEU A 37 21.20 -8.69 12.43
C LEU A 37 21.09 -8.08 11.02
N PRO A 38 21.07 -8.92 9.96
CA PRO A 38 20.85 -8.43 8.61
C PRO A 38 19.48 -7.72 8.48
N PRO A 39 19.34 -6.80 7.50
CA PRO A 39 18.07 -6.15 7.23
C PRO A 39 16.96 -7.19 7.02
N LEU A 40 15.83 -7.01 7.71
CA LEU A 40 14.68 -7.91 7.57
C LEU A 40 14.14 -7.77 6.13
N PRO A 41 14.13 -8.83 5.31
CA PRO A 41 13.71 -8.73 3.92
C PRO A 41 12.21 -8.50 3.80
N THR A 42 11.80 -7.80 2.74
CA THR A 42 10.40 -7.76 2.31
C THR A 42 10.08 -9.05 1.56
N VAL A 43 9.02 -9.74 1.97
CA VAL A 43 8.48 -10.95 1.34
C VAL A 43 7.24 -10.58 0.54
N LEU A 44 7.15 -11.10 -0.68
CA LEU A 44 6.04 -10.84 -1.60
C LEU A 44 5.14 -12.06 -1.71
N THR A 45 3.84 -11.86 -1.46
CA THR A 45 2.82 -12.89 -1.61
C THR A 45 1.82 -12.49 -2.69
N ARG A 46 1.44 -13.43 -3.56
CA ARG A 46 0.42 -13.17 -4.58
C ARG A 46 -0.97 -13.08 -3.96
N ASP A 47 -1.72 -12.05 -4.30
CA ASP A 47 -3.13 -11.88 -3.98
C ASP A 47 -3.97 -12.67 -5.00
N ASN A 48 -4.85 -13.55 -4.49
CA ASN A 48 -5.78 -14.35 -5.30
C ASN A 48 -7.18 -13.72 -5.41
N SER A 49 -7.31 -12.43 -5.10
CA SER A 49 -8.57 -11.68 -5.19
C SER A 49 -9.15 -11.71 -6.60
N ARG A 50 -10.48 -11.82 -6.71
CA ARG A 50 -11.21 -11.86 -7.98
C ARG A 50 -11.80 -10.52 -8.41
N SER A 51 -11.51 -9.45 -7.67
CA SER A 51 -11.90 -8.07 -7.94
C SER A 51 -10.72 -7.12 -7.79
N ALA A 52 -10.71 -6.03 -8.56
CA ALA A 52 -9.74 -4.95 -8.43
C ALA A 52 -10.31 -3.79 -7.60
N ILE A 53 -11.58 -3.48 -7.80
CA ILE A 53 -12.27 -2.35 -7.17
C ILE A 53 -12.77 -2.75 -5.79
N SER A 54 -12.32 -2.02 -4.77
CA SER A 54 -12.92 -2.02 -3.43
C SER A 54 -13.92 -0.88 -3.33
N TRP A 55 -15.08 -1.16 -2.74
CA TRP A 55 -16.17 -0.21 -2.58
C TRP A 55 -16.32 0.18 -1.11
N ASN A 56 -16.78 1.41 -0.88
CA ASN A 56 -17.15 1.90 0.43
C ASN A 56 -18.40 2.81 0.30
N GLY A 57 -19.15 2.94 1.39
CA GLY A 57 -20.31 3.83 1.48
C GLY A 57 -20.21 4.78 2.67
N SER A 58 -18.98 5.16 3.07
CA SER A 58 -18.79 6.05 4.21
C SER A 58 -19.21 7.47 3.81
N PRO A 59 -20.06 8.14 4.62
CA PRO A 59 -20.48 9.51 4.34
C PRO A 59 -19.35 10.53 4.51
N ASP A 60 -18.24 10.13 5.15
CA ASP A 60 -17.14 11.02 5.53
C ASP A 60 -16.05 11.12 4.45
N ILE A 61 -16.08 10.22 3.44
CA ILE A 61 -15.08 10.21 2.36
C ILE A 61 -15.74 10.47 1.00
N GLY A 62 -15.16 11.40 0.25
CA GLY A 62 -15.71 11.88 -1.02
C GLY A 62 -15.56 10.93 -2.22
N PHE A 63 -15.30 9.64 -1.99
CA PHE A 63 -15.19 8.63 -3.04
C PHE A 63 -15.78 7.29 -2.57
N ASP A 64 -16.44 6.57 -3.47
CA ASP A 64 -17.10 5.28 -3.20
C ASP A 64 -16.25 4.08 -3.65
N ARG A 65 -15.21 4.30 -4.46
CA ARG A 65 -14.43 3.23 -5.10
C ARG A 65 -12.94 3.51 -5.11
N ALA A 66 -12.16 2.45 -4.89
CA ALA A 66 -10.72 2.51 -4.90
C ALA A 66 -10.10 1.27 -5.54
N VAL A 67 -8.88 1.39 -6.05
CA VAL A 67 -8.03 0.27 -6.45
C VAL A 67 -6.74 0.36 -5.67
N ASN A 68 -6.40 -0.74 -5.02
CA ASN A 68 -5.14 -0.91 -4.30
C ASN A 68 -4.43 -2.12 -4.91
N PRO A 69 -3.35 -1.92 -5.71
CA PRO A 69 -2.59 -3.03 -6.31
C PRO A 69 -1.84 -3.87 -5.27
N TYR A 70 -1.61 -3.29 -4.09
CA TYR A 70 -0.86 -3.87 -2.98
C TYR A 70 -1.67 -3.83 -1.68
N ARG A 71 -1.41 -4.77 -0.78
CA ARG A 71 -1.79 -4.73 0.65
C ARG A 71 -0.50 -4.81 1.46
N GLY A 72 -0.39 -3.96 2.48
CA GLY A 72 0.90 -3.64 3.09
C GLY A 72 1.63 -2.54 2.33
N CYS A 73 2.52 -1.84 3.02
CA CYS A 73 3.25 -0.71 2.44
C CYS A 73 4.69 -0.64 2.98
N GLU A 74 5.67 -0.70 2.09
CA GLU A 74 7.09 -0.65 2.43
C GLU A 74 7.56 0.73 2.92
N HIS A 75 6.77 1.80 2.75
CA HIS A 75 7.07 3.11 3.36
C HIS A 75 7.04 3.06 4.89
N GLY A 76 6.43 2.02 5.48
CA GLY A 76 6.55 1.76 6.92
C GLY A 76 6.05 2.88 7.83
N CYS A 77 5.21 3.82 7.38
CA CYS A 77 4.81 4.95 8.22
C CYS A 77 4.16 4.44 9.53
N VAL A 78 4.73 4.78 10.68
CA VAL A 78 4.34 4.18 11.97
C VAL A 78 2.89 4.50 12.34
N TYR A 79 2.41 5.67 11.92
CA TYR A 79 1.06 6.18 12.17
C TYR A 79 0.03 5.77 11.11
N CYS A 80 0.41 4.91 10.16
CA CYS A 80 -0.45 4.58 9.03
C CYS A 80 -1.76 3.91 9.47
N TYR A 81 -2.89 4.54 9.12
CA TYR A 81 -4.23 4.05 9.47
C TYR A 81 -4.55 2.68 8.85
N ALA A 82 -3.86 2.30 7.78
CA ALA A 82 -4.09 1.04 7.06
C ALA A 82 -3.49 -0.17 7.77
N ARG A 83 -2.58 0.01 8.73
CA ARG A 83 -1.92 -1.08 9.46
C ARG A 83 -2.89 -2.12 10.04
N PRO A 84 -4.00 -1.75 10.71
CA PRO A 84 -4.98 -2.71 11.21
C PRO A 84 -5.61 -3.59 10.13
N THR A 85 -5.64 -3.14 8.86
CA THR A 85 -6.22 -3.93 7.77
C THR A 85 -5.41 -5.18 7.45
N HIS A 86 -4.11 -5.20 7.78
CA HIS A 86 -3.24 -6.36 7.57
C HIS A 86 -3.61 -7.56 8.43
N ALA A 87 -4.26 -7.32 9.57
CA ALA A 87 -4.74 -8.38 10.45
C ALA A 87 -5.78 -9.29 9.76
N TYR A 88 -6.57 -8.76 8.82
CA TYR A 88 -7.51 -9.57 8.04
C TYR A 88 -6.81 -10.58 7.11
N LEU A 89 -5.50 -10.42 6.88
CA LEU A 89 -4.67 -11.33 6.09
C LEU A 89 -3.91 -12.33 6.96
N GLY A 90 -4.11 -12.30 8.27
CA GLY A 90 -3.33 -13.12 9.22
C GLY A 90 -1.93 -12.57 9.49
N PHE A 91 -1.67 -11.28 9.20
CA PHE A 91 -0.39 -10.65 9.46
C PHE A 91 -0.51 -9.58 10.56
N SER A 92 0.55 -9.41 11.35
CA SER A 92 0.61 -8.34 12.35
C SER A 92 0.46 -6.96 11.72
N PRO A 93 -0.25 -6.02 12.37
CA PRO A 93 -0.28 -4.61 11.96
C PRO A 93 1.05 -3.88 12.21
N GLY A 94 2.02 -4.53 12.88
CA GLY A 94 3.35 -3.99 13.16
C GLY A 94 4.33 -4.16 11.99
N LEU A 95 5.44 -4.84 12.24
CA LEU A 95 6.50 -5.06 11.25
C LEU A 95 6.02 -5.82 10.02
N GLU A 96 5.05 -6.72 10.15
CA GLU A 96 4.54 -7.49 9.00
C GLU A 96 3.78 -6.62 7.99
N PHE A 97 3.23 -5.46 8.37
CA PHE A 97 2.61 -4.53 7.42
C PHE A 97 3.58 -3.99 6.36
N GLU A 98 4.85 -3.80 6.74
CA GLU A 98 5.90 -3.21 5.89
C GLU A 98 6.90 -4.25 5.36
N THR A 99 6.78 -5.52 5.79
CA THR A 99 7.65 -6.63 5.38
C THR A 99 6.91 -7.77 4.69
N GLN A 100 5.59 -7.91 4.87
CA GLN A 100 4.76 -8.89 4.17
C GLN A 100 3.85 -8.15 3.20
N ILE A 101 4.28 -8.02 1.95
CA ILE A 101 3.52 -7.28 0.92
C ILE A 101 2.75 -8.27 0.06
N VAL A 102 1.43 -8.11 0.03
CA VAL A 102 0.54 -8.89 -0.81
C VAL A 102 0.23 -8.10 -2.06
N PHE A 103 0.55 -8.61 -3.24
CA PHE A 103 0.39 -7.89 -4.51
C PHE A 103 -0.58 -8.59 -5.45
N LYS A 104 -1.37 -7.84 -6.22
CA LYS A 104 -2.35 -8.36 -7.18
C LYS A 104 -1.77 -8.38 -8.59
N PRO A 105 -1.14 -9.48 -9.05
CA PRO A 105 -0.53 -9.53 -10.38
C PRO A 105 -1.55 -9.25 -11.51
N ASP A 106 -2.79 -9.71 -11.34
CA ASP A 106 -3.85 -9.60 -12.35
C ASP A 106 -4.67 -8.31 -12.23
N VAL A 107 -4.26 -7.32 -11.41
CA VAL A 107 -5.07 -6.14 -11.08
C VAL A 107 -5.60 -5.40 -12.31
N ALA A 108 -4.80 -5.29 -13.38
CA ALA A 108 -5.20 -4.63 -14.62
C ALA A 108 -6.31 -5.41 -15.35
N ALA A 109 -6.17 -6.73 -15.48
CA ALA A 109 -7.17 -7.59 -16.11
C ALA A 109 -8.46 -7.65 -15.31
N LEU A 110 -8.35 -7.71 -13.98
CA LEU A 110 -9.48 -7.64 -13.05
C LEU A 110 -10.22 -6.30 -13.20
N LEU A 111 -9.49 -5.18 -13.20
CA LEU A 111 -10.05 -3.84 -13.35
C LEU A 111 -10.77 -3.68 -14.68
N GLU A 112 -10.13 -4.05 -15.80
CA GLU A 112 -10.74 -3.96 -17.12
C GLU A 112 -12.04 -4.78 -17.19
N ARG A 113 -12.06 -5.99 -16.64
CA ARG A 113 -13.28 -6.81 -16.56
C ARG A 113 -14.38 -6.12 -15.76
N GLU A 114 -14.04 -5.45 -14.67
CA GLU A 114 -15.02 -4.73 -13.84
C GLU A 114 -15.58 -3.48 -14.53
N LEU A 115 -14.73 -2.71 -15.21
CA LEU A 115 -15.15 -1.52 -15.97
C LEU A 115 -16.06 -1.86 -17.18
N ARG A 116 -15.95 -3.08 -17.72
CA ARG A 116 -16.78 -3.58 -18.83
C ARG A 116 -18.15 -4.11 -18.41
N LYS A 117 -18.44 -4.22 -17.10
CA LYS A 117 -19.71 -4.78 -16.63
C LYS A 117 -20.89 -3.89 -17.08
N PRO A 118 -22.00 -4.48 -17.58
CA PRO A 118 -23.22 -3.73 -17.83
C PRO A 118 -23.66 -2.97 -16.57
N GLY A 119 -24.00 -1.69 -16.72
CA GLY A 119 -24.41 -0.83 -15.60
C GLY A 119 -23.27 -0.22 -14.79
N TYR A 120 -21.99 -0.46 -15.13
CA TYR A 120 -20.89 0.28 -14.53
C TYR A 120 -20.99 1.78 -14.88
N VAL A 121 -21.12 2.63 -13.86
CA VAL A 121 -21.14 4.09 -14.01
C VAL A 121 -19.77 4.63 -13.63
N ALA A 122 -19.08 5.28 -14.57
CA ALA A 122 -17.78 5.88 -14.32
C ALA A 122 -17.88 7.01 -13.28
N GLN A 123 -17.02 6.96 -12.26
CA GLN A 123 -16.84 7.96 -11.21
C GLN A 123 -15.37 7.99 -10.80
N PRO A 124 -14.84 9.09 -10.25
CA PRO A 124 -13.42 9.17 -9.84
C PRO A 124 -12.99 7.99 -8.96
N LEU A 125 -11.94 7.30 -9.39
CA LEU A 125 -11.39 6.16 -8.67
C LEU A 125 -10.23 6.59 -7.79
N ALA A 126 -10.22 6.21 -6.52
CA ALA A 126 -9.08 6.46 -5.64
C ALA A 126 -8.00 5.39 -5.84
N LEU A 127 -6.79 5.80 -6.19
CA LEU A 127 -5.60 4.96 -6.26
C LEU A 127 -4.65 5.37 -5.14
N GLY A 128 -4.29 4.40 -4.32
CA GLY A 128 -3.45 4.66 -3.16
C GLY A 128 -4.22 5.05 -1.90
N SER A 129 -5.44 4.57 -1.73
CA SER A 129 -6.23 4.84 -0.54
C SER A 129 -5.69 4.10 0.68
N ASN A 130 -5.41 2.80 0.57
CA ASN A 130 -4.98 1.98 1.72
C ASN A 130 -3.46 1.73 1.75
N THR A 131 -2.80 1.79 0.60
CA THR A 131 -1.35 1.54 0.46
C THR A 131 -0.77 2.52 -0.53
N ASP A 132 0.53 2.77 -0.48
CA ASP A 132 1.15 3.64 -1.49
C ASP A 132 1.30 2.88 -2.82
N PRO A 133 0.75 3.40 -3.93
CA PRO A 133 0.80 2.72 -5.22
C PRO A 133 2.23 2.72 -5.80
N TYR A 134 3.07 3.67 -5.40
CA TYR A 134 4.44 3.83 -5.88
C TYR A 134 5.49 3.45 -4.81
N GLN A 135 5.13 2.56 -3.89
CA GLN A 135 6.06 1.96 -2.93
C GLN A 135 7.25 1.26 -3.62
N PRO A 136 8.40 1.05 -2.94
CA PRO A 136 9.61 0.47 -3.53
C PRO A 136 9.41 -0.73 -4.47
N VAL A 137 8.60 -1.73 -4.10
CA VAL A 137 8.34 -2.92 -4.93
C VAL A 137 7.65 -2.59 -6.26
N ASP A 138 6.92 -1.47 -6.36
CA ASP A 138 6.29 -1.06 -7.62
C ASP A 138 7.33 -0.67 -8.69
N ARG A 139 8.57 -0.38 -8.30
CA ARG A 139 9.68 -0.16 -9.25
C ARG A 139 9.91 -1.37 -10.15
N THR A 140 9.71 -2.58 -9.63
CA THR A 140 9.88 -3.83 -10.36
C THR A 140 8.56 -4.38 -10.89
N LEU A 141 7.50 -4.38 -10.07
CA LEU A 141 6.22 -4.99 -10.47
C LEU A 141 5.38 -4.11 -11.41
N ARG A 142 5.52 -2.78 -11.34
CA ARG A 142 4.83 -1.81 -12.19
C ARG A 142 3.31 -2.02 -12.28
N LEU A 143 2.69 -2.52 -11.21
CA LEU A 143 1.24 -2.75 -11.17
C LEU A 143 0.45 -1.44 -11.18
N THR A 144 1.02 -0.38 -10.60
CA THR A 144 0.41 0.95 -10.67
C THR A 144 0.32 1.44 -12.10
N ARG A 145 1.41 1.28 -12.87
CA ARG A 145 1.39 1.61 -14.29
C ARG A 145 0.33 0.82 -15.05
N SER A 146 0.23 -0.50 -14.84
CA SER A 146 -0.75 -1.33 -15.56
C SER A 146 -2.20 -0.94 -15.24
N VAL A 147 -2.48 -0.50 -14.00
CA VAL A 147 -3.76 0.11 -13.63
C VAL A 147 -4.00 1.43 -14.38
N LEU A 148 -3.00 2.31 -14.44
CA LEU A 148 -3.13 3.59 -15.15
C LEU A 148 -3.37 3.41 -16.65
N GLU A 149 -2.70 2.44 -17.28
CA GLU A 149 -2.91 2.12 -18.70
C GLU A 149 -4.35 1.65 -18.98
N VAL A 150 -4.94 0.86 -18.07
CA VAL A 150 -6.36 0.48 -18.17
C VAL A 150 -7.25 1.71 -18.03
N LEU A 151 -7.05 2.52 -16.99
CA LEU A 151 -7.88 3.70 -16.74
C LEU A 151 -7.79 4.70 -17.90
N GLU A 152 -6.60 4.87 -18.48
CA GLU A 152 -6.38 5.71 -19.66
C GLU A 152 -7.21 5.24 -20.87
N ARG A 153 -7.18 3.94 -21.19
CA ARG A 153 -7.94 3.36 -22.31
C ARG A 153 -9.45 3.55 -22.15
N PHE A 154 -9.94 3.51 -20.91
CA PHE A 154 -11.35 3.67 -20.58
C PHE A 154 -11.77 5.12 -20.36
N ASN A 155 -10.87 6.10 -20.53
CA ASN A 155 -11.09 7.50 -20.16
C ASN A 155 -11.63 7.65 -18.73
N HIS A 156 -11.17 6.80 -17.82
CA HIS A 156 -11.70 6.71 -16.48
C HIS A 156 -10.96 7.66 -15.54
N PRO A 157 -11.67 8.54 -14.80
CA PRO A 157 -11.02 9.47 -13.90
C PRO A 157 -10.37 8.77 -12.70
N VAL A 158 -9.22 9.26 -12.25
CA VAL A 158 -8.47 8.72 -11.12
C VAL A 158 -7.86 9.82 -10.26
N SER A 159 -7.94 9.65 -8.93
CA SER A 159 -7.19 10.44 -7.96
C SER A 159 -6.13 9.57 -7.32
N ILE A 160 -4.88 10.03 -7.32
CA ILE A 160 -3.73 9.29 -6.79
C ILE A 160 -3.25 9.96 -5.52
N VAL A 161 -3.05 9.20 -4.45
CA VAL A 161 -2.35 9.67 -3.24
C VAL A 161 -1.04 8.90 -3.10
N THR A 162 0.07 9.61 -2.94
CA THR A 162 1.39 8.98 -2.78
C THR A 162 2.37 9.87 -2.01
N LYS A 163 3.40 9.26 -1.44
CA LYS A 163 4.59 9.89 -0.86
C LYS A 163 5.83 9.76 -1.73
N SER A 164 5.74 8.92 -2.75
CA SER A 164 6.89 8.50 -3.53
C SER A 164 7.07 9.40 -4.74
N ALA A 165 8.31 9.83 -4.97
CA ALA A 165 8.71 10.41 -6.26
C ALA A 165 8.56 9.41 -7.43
N GLY A 166 8.24 8.14 -7.15
CA GLY A 166 7.96 7.11 -8.15
C GLY A 166 6.82 7.45 -9.12
N VAL A 167 5.91 8.34 -8.74
CA VAL A 167 4.86 8.86 -9.64
C VAL A 167 5.42 9.49 -10.90
N LEU A 168 6.65 10.00 -10.86
CA LEU A 168 7.30 10.60 -12.02
C LEU A 168 7.61 9.58 -13.14
N ARG A 169 7.65 8.27 -12.83
CA ARG A 169 7.88 7.22 -13.83
C ARG A 169 6.75 7.10 -14.86
N ASP A 170 5.55 7.51 -14.48
CA ASP A 170 4.35 7.39 -15.31
C ASP A 170 3.85 8.74 -15.83
N LEU A 171 4.71 9.77 -15.85
CA LEU A 171 4.38 11.09 -16.41
C LEU A 171 3.87 11.03 -17.85
N ASP A 172 4.31 10.05 -18.64
CA ASP A 172 3.86 9.87 -20.01
C ASP A 172 2.35 9.55 -20.07
N ILE A 173 1.85 8.68 -19.17
CA ILE A 173 0.42 8.34 -19.06
C ILE A 173 -0.34 9.46 -18.35
N LEU A 174 0.19 9.92 -17.21
CA LEU A 174 -0.43 10.94 -16.38
C LEU A 174 -0.60 12.26 -17.15
N GLY A 175 0.37 12.65 -17.97
CA GLY A 175 0.28 13.84 -18.83
C GLY A 175 -0.87 13.75 -19.84
N ARG A 176 -1.03 12.59 -20.51
CA ARG A 176 -2.14 12.36 -21.45
C ARG A 176 -3.50 12.30 -20.75
N MET A 177 -3.57 11.79 -19.53
CA MET A 177 -4.78 11.82 -18.72
C MET A 177 -5.09 13.24 -18.22
N ALA A 178 -4.07 14.00 -17.83
CA ALA A 178 -4.20 15.37 -17.34
C ALA A 178 -4.70 16.31 -18.43
N ALA A 179 -4.21 16.16 -19.66
CA ALA A 179 -4.71 16.91 -20.82
C ALA A 179 -6.22 16.74 -21.08
N ARG A 180 -6.82 15.64 -20.58
CA ARG A 180 -8.25 15.35 -20.63
C ARG A 180 -8.99 15.66 -19.32
N GLY A 181 -8.30 16.20 -18.31
CA GLY A 181 -8.88 16.43 -16.98
C GLY A 181 -9.21 15.16 -16.20
N LEU A 182 -8.60 14.02 -16.53
CA LEU A 182 -8.93 12.70 -15.95
C LEU A 182 -8.10 12.31 -14.72
N VAL A 183 -7.06 13.06 -14.37
CA VAL A 183 -6.19 12.68 -13.25
C VAL A 183 -5.94 13.82 -12.28
N ARG A 184 -5.90 13.48 -11.00
CA ARG A 184 -5.40 14.34 -9.93
C ARG A 184 -4.38 13.58 -9.09
N VAL A 185 -3.24 14.20 -8.81
CA VAL A 185 -2.20 13.61 -7.96
C VAL A 185 -2.05 14.45 -6.70
N TRP A 186 -2.08 13.78 -5.56
CA TRP A 186 -1.90 14.34 -4.23
C TRP A 186 -0.62 13.78 -3.62
N LEU A 187 0.24 14.67 -3.13
CA LEU A 187 1.47 14.29 -2.43
C LEU A 187 1.25 14.43 -0.93
N SER A 188 1.49 13.36 -0.18
CA SER A 188 1.42 13.42 1.28
C SER A 188 2.72 13.98 1.86
N VAL A 189 2.63 15.12 2.51
CA VAL A 189 3.73 15.75 3.26
C VAL A 189 3.26 15.92 4.70
N SER A 190 3.81 15.12 5.61
CA SER A 190 3.34 15.10 7.01
C SER A 190 4.07 16.10 7.90
N THR A 191 5.32 16.41 7.60
CA THR A 191 6.12 17.42 8.30
C THR A 191 7.19 17.98 7.36
N LEU A 192 7.64 19.20 7.63
CA LEU A 192 8.79 19.82 6.96
C LEU A 192 10.11 19.56 7.71
N ASP A 193 10.07 18.99 8.92
CA ASP A 193 11.27 18.59 9.67
C ASP A 193 11.80 17.24 9.14
N PRO A 194 12.99 17.20 8.52
CA PRO A 194 13.54 15.98 7.95
C PRO A 194 13.88 14.92 9.00
N MET A 195 14.22 15.31 10.24
CA MET A 195 14.52 14.36 11.30
C MET A 195 13.24 13.67 11.78
N LEU A 196 12.16 14.44 11.94
CA LEU A 196 10.87 13.89 12.34
C LEU A 196 10.31 12.99 11.24
N ALA A 197 10.39 13.43 9.97
CA ALA A 197 9.99 12.63 8.82
C ALA A 197 10.68 11.26 8.82
N ARG A 198 12.02 11.21 8.96
CA ARG A 198 12.79 9.96 9.00
C ARG A 198 12.43 9.03 10.16
N ARG A 199 11.93 9.56 11.27
CA ARG A 199 11.49 8.75 12.42
C ARG A 199 10.09 8.18 12.24
N MET A 200 9.20 8.95 11.62
CA MET A 200 7.80 8.55 11.43
C MET A 200 7.58 7.76 10.13
N GLU A 201 8.45 7.97 9.14
CA GLU A 201 8.36 7.49 7.74
C GLU A 201 9.76 7.04 7.26
N PRO A 202 10.28 5.95 7.83
CA PRO A 202 11.66 5.52 7.63
C PRO A 202 11.95 4.81 6.30
#